data_AF-A0A919QEF2-F1
#
_entry.id   AF-A0A919QEF2-F1
#
_cell.length_a   1.000
_cell.length_b   1.000
_cell.length_c   1.000
_cell.angle_alpha   90.00
_cell.angle_beta   90.00
_cell.angle_gamma   90.00
#
_symmetry.space_group_name_H-M   'P 1'
#
loop_
_entity.id
_entity.type
_entity.pdbx_description
1 polymer ?
#
loop_
_entity_poly.entity_id
_entity_poly.type
_entity_poly.pdbx_seq_one_letter_code
_entity_poly.pdbx_strand_id
1 'polypeptide(L)'
;MADSRVVEKSPGKSGGPFWPWDLRWAIVALPVLLIGLLSVVALIRVITGWPGATSEGLVLAGILILAVLPLLLVLLGVLADRGGSVEALGLRLQFADSQPMQREMIVPPHLGLQAGIPLADSGTGQILTTLREAVRNDVAVVDLEDGTAWWETRLLVLCSGAARLDRPRAVAFLATSGGTAGVFKGWATPRDLLDGLLAKRPDLALARDRAMSISRQWELAVPEPALHAPVLPFQVSPAAAQGGMVMFAGRDGSPNPLGPEQILAREVGALEQKGEHGVITVTRLEELFHQSLRTTAIDLDAPADWVPTVLSSVDSFVGLSHSGRYAGLLPRDQAVNEILRALVPPS
;
A
#
# COMPACT_ATOMS: atom_id res chain seq x y z
N MET A 1 12.58 18.41 -35.82
CA MET A 1 11.71 18.37 -34.63
C MET A 1 12.38 17.43 -33.65
N ALA A 2 13.10 17.98 -32.68
CA ALA A 2 13.90 17.22 -31.73
C ALA A 2 13.07 16.92 -30.47
N ASP A 3 13.04 15.65 -30.09
CA ASP A 3 12.31 15.07 -28.95
C ASP A 3 13.08 15.40 -27.65
N SER A 4 12.66 16.46 -26.96
CA SER A 4 13.19 16.86 -25.66
C SER A 4 12.50 16.07 -24.55
N ARG A 5 13.01 14.86 -24.28
CA ARG A 5 12.62 14.11 -23.08
C ARG A 5 13.17 14.81 -21.84
N VAL A 6 12.30 15.54 -21.16
CA VAL A 6 12.55 16.03 -19.81
C VAL A 6 12.57 14.82 -18.90
N VAL A 7 13.76 14.41 -18.48
CA VAL A 7 13.96 13.42 -17.43
C VAL A 7 13.52 14.07 -16.13
N GLU A 8 12.27 13.82 -15.72
CA GLU A 8 11.81 14.14 -14.37
C GLU A 8 12.64 13.33 -13.38
N LYS A 9 13.62 14.01 -12.80
CA LYS A 9 14.46 13.50 -11.71
C LYS A 9 13.54 13.35 -10.51
N SER A 10 13.13 12.11 -10.19
CA SER A 10 12.38 11.81 -8.97
C SER A 10 13.02 12.55 -7.79
N PRO A 11 12.24 13.28 -6.97
CA PRO A 11 12.76 13.91 -5.78
C PRO A 11 13.38 12.81 -4.92
N GLY A 12 14.71 12.82 -4.81
CA GLY A 12 15.45 11.85 -4.02
C GLY A 12 14.88 11.86 -2.60
N LYS A 13 14.62 10.68 -2.03
CA LYS A 13 14.17 10.52 -0.64
C LYS A 13 15.00 11.47 0.23
N SER A 14 14.34 12.48 0.80
CA SER A 14 14.96 13.41 1.73
C SER A 14 15.53 12.62 2.91
N GLY A 15 16.75 12.95 3.34
CA GLY A 15 17.41 12.26 4.45
C GLY A 15 16.55 12.25 5.72
N GLY A 16 16.79 11.27 6.59
CA GLY A 16 16.02 11.07 7.81
C GLY A 16 16.11 12.26 8.79
N PRO A 17 15.30 12.26 9.85
CA PRO A 17 15.11 13.41 10.75
C PRO A 17 16.39 13.90 11.46
N PHE A 18 17.40 13.04 11.62
CA PHE A 18 18.65 13.37 12.32
C PHE A 18 19.84 13.67 11.39
N TRP A 19 19.72 13.36 10.10
CA TRP A 19 20.79 13.58 9.12
C TRP A 19 20.18 13.84 7.74
N PRO A 20 20.36 15.06 7.17
CA PRO A 20 19.61 15.48 5.99
C PRO A 20 20.07 14.83 4.68
N TRP A 21 21.16 14.06 4.69
CA TRP A 21 21.73 13.43 3.50
C TRP A 21 21.57 11.90 3.51
N ASP A 22 21.65 11.27 2.34
CA ASP A 22 21.62 9.81 2.19
C ASP A 22 22.81 9.10 2.89
N LEU A 23 22.64 7.80 3.19
CA LEU A 23 23.70 6.93 3.74
C LEU A 23 25.01 7.00 2.94
N ARG A 24 24.92 7.16 1.62
CA ARG A 24 26.10 7.32 0.74
C ARG A 24 26.95 8.52 1.14
N TRP A 25 26.31 9.64 1.48
CA TRP A 25 26.99 10.85 1.92
C TRP A 25 27.56 10.72 3.33
N ALA A 26 26.91 9.97 4.23
CA ALA A 26 27.50 9.68 5.54
C ALA A 26 28.77 8.84 5.44
N ILE A 27 28.82 7.86 4.53
CA ILE A 27 30.02 7.05 4.25
C ILE A 27 31.14 7.92 3.68
N VAL A 28 30.83 8.87 2.78
CA VAL A 28 31.81 9.80 2.22
C VAL A 28 32.25 10.86 3.25
N ALA A 29 31.34 11.30 4.11
CA ALA A 29 31.63 12.29 5.15
C ALA A 29 32.65 11.75 6.15
N LEU A 30 32.60 10.47 6.53
CA LEU A 30 33.52 9.85 7.48
C LEU A 30 35.01 10.10 7.17
N PRO A 31 35.57 9.69 6.00
CA PRO A 31 36.98 9.92 5.68
C PRO A 31 37.29 11.41 5.49
N VAL A 32 36.37 12.21 4.94
CA VAL A 32 36.57 13.65 4.74
C VAL A 32 36.72 14.38 6.08
N LEU A 33 35.83 14.08 7.03
CA LEU A 33 35.81 14.67 8.37
C LEU A 33 37.03 14.20 9.17
N LEU A 34 37.40 12.92 9.05
CA LEU A 34 38.61 12.37 9.65
C LEU A 34 39.89 13.06 9.15
N ILE A 35 40.08 13.16 7.83
CA ILE A 35 41.25 13.80 7.22
C ILE A 35 41.30 15.28 7.58
N GLY A 36 40.15 15.97 7.55
CA GLY A 36 40.04 17.38 7.92
C GLY A 36 40.45 17.62 9.38
N LEU A 37 39.91 16.84 10.32
CA LEU A 37 40.24 16.94 11.75
C LEU A 37 41.72 16.63 12.02
N LEU A 38 42.28 15.59 11.40
CA LEU A 38 43.69 15.25 11.53
C LEU A 38 44.59 16.37 10.98
N SER A 39 44.22 16.97 9.86
CA SER A 39 44.95 18.08 9.24
C SER A 39 44.94 19.33 10.14
N VAL A 40 43.80 19.63 10.77
CA VAL A 40 43.69 20.73 11.75
C VAL A 40 44.58 20.47 12.97
N VAL A 41 44.55 19.27 13.53
CA VAL A 41 45.40 18.94 14.70
C VAL A 41 46.89 18.94 14.34
N ALA A 42 47.27 18.47 13.15
CA ALA A 42 48.64 18.55 12.66
C ALA A 42 49.10 20.02 12.55
N LEU A 43 48.25 20.91 12.02
CA LEU A 43 48.56 22.34 11.92
C LEU A 43 48.70 22.98 13.30
N ILE A 44 47.79 22.69 14.23
CA ILE A 44 47.86 23.19 15.62
C ILE A 44 49.16 22.71 16.29
N ARG A 45 49.58 21.47 16.04
CA ARG A 45 50.83 20.91 16.56
C ARG A 45 52.05 21.65 16.05
N VAL A 46 52.08 22.01 14.78
CA VAL A 46 53.18 22.79 14.20
C VAL A 46 53.26 24.19 14.79
N ILE A 47 52.12 24.83 15.03
CA ILE A 47 52.07 26.23 15.49
C ILE A 47 52.31 26.35 17.00
N THR A 48 51.75 25.42 17.78
CA THR A 48 51.64 25.57 19.25
C THR A 48 52.35 24.47 20.04
N GLY A 49 52.79 23.39 19.38
CA GLY A 49 53.31 22.20 20.04
C GLY A 49 52.24 21.31 20.71
N TRP A 50 50.96 21.67 20.59
CA TRP A 50 49.83 20.89 21.12
C TRP A 50 49.22 19.99 20.03
N PRO A 51 48.84 18.72 20.29
CA PRO A 51 48.80 18.06 21.59
C PRO A 51 50.17 17.54 22.05
N GLY A 52 50.42 17.63 23.36
CA GLY A 52 51.58 17.01 23.99
C GLY A 52 51.46 15.48 24.06
N ALA A 53 52.57 14.79 24.30
CA ALA A 53 52.64 13.32 24.27
C ALA A 53 51.64 12.62 25.22
N THR A 54 51.29 13.24 26.34
CA THR A 54 50.29 12.73 27.30
C THR A 54 48.85 12.88 26.81
N SER A 55 48.58 13.83 25.91
CA SER A 55 47.23 14.13 25.39
C SER A 55 46.97 13.58 23.98
N GLU A 56 48.02 13.16 23.27
CA GLU A 56 47.93 12.72 21.87
C GLU A 56 46.92 11.57 21.68
N GLY A 57 46.95 10.56 22.55
CA GLY A 57 45.99 9.46 22.51
C GLY A 57 44.54 9.90 22.73
N LEU A 58 44.32 10.85 23.65
CA LEU A 58 42.97 11.36 23.96
C LEU A 58 42.41 12.22 22.82
N VAL A 59 43.26 13.03 22.18
CA VAL A 59 42.86 13.83 21.01
C VAL A 59 42.54 12.93 19.82
N LEU A 60 43.36 11.90 19.55
CA LEU A 60 43.08 10.94 18.48
C LEU A 60 41.77 10.16 18.72
N ALA A 61 41.51 9.74 19.96
CA ALA A 61 40.24 9.11 20.32
C ALA A 61 39.04 10.05 20.11
N GLY A 62 39.18 11.32 20.51
CA GLY A 62 38.15 12.35 20.28
C GLY A 62 37.86 12.58 18.79
N ILE A 63 38.90 12.66 17.96
CA ILE A 63 38.76 12.78 16.50
C ILE A 63 38.01 11.57 15.93
N LEU A 64 38.36 10.35 16.36
CA LEU A 64 37.71 9.13 15.87
C LEU A 64 36.22 9.12 16.22
N ILE A 65 35.86 9.47 17.46
CA ILE A 65 34.46 9.57 17.89
C ILE A 65 33.71 10.61 17.05
N LEU A 66 34.28 11.80 16.86
CA LEU A 66 33.65 12.85 16.06
C LEU A 66 33.47 12.44 14.59
N ALA A 67 34.46 11.75 14.03
CA ALA A 67 34.41 11.30 12.64
C ALA A 67 33.31 10.25 12.41
N VAL A 68 33.04 9.38 13.40
CA VAL A 68 31.99 8.35 13.33
C VAL A 68 30.57 8.91 13.54
N LEU A 69 30.44 10.13 14.09
CA LEU A 69 29.15 10.75 14.41
C LEU A 69 28.13 10.77 13.26
N PRO A 70 28.46 11.10 11.99
CA PRO A 70 27.52 11.05 10.88
C PRO A 70 26.92 9.65 10.66
N LEU A 71 27.73 8.61 10.82
CA LEU A 71 27.29 7.23 10.66
C LEU A 71 26.33 6.82 11.80
N LEU A 72 26.65 7.24 13.03
CA LEU A 72 25.77 7.08 14.20
C LEU A 72 24.42 7.77 14.01
N LEU A 73 24.40 9.00 13.48
CA LEU A 73 23.16 9.74 13.22
C LEU A 73 22.30 9.08 12.14
N VAL A 74 22.93 8.56 11.07
CA VAL A 74 22.20 7.77 10.06
C VAL A 74 21.67 6.47 10.66
N LEU A 75 22.46 5.78 11.49
CA LEU A 75 22.03 4.56 12.16
C LEU A 75 20.82 4.85 13.07
N LEU A 76 20.85 5.94 13.83
CA LEU A 76 19.74 6.43 14.65
C LEU A 76 18.50 6.75 13.80
N GLY A 77 18.67 7.38 12.64
CA GLY A 77 17.58 7.60 11.67
C GLY A 77 16.98 6.29 11.18
N VAL A 78 17.80 5.30 10.82
CA VAL A 78 17.34 3.97 10.40
C VAL A 78 16.66 3.22 11.54
N LEU A 79 17.16 3.34 12.78
CA LEU A 79 16.56 2.74 13.97
C LEU A 79 15.21 3.39 14.30
N ALA A 80 15.09 4.71 14.12
CA ALA A 80 13.84 5.43 14.26
C ALA A 80 12.83 5.03 13.17
N ASP A 81 13.28 4.99 11.91
CA ASP A 81 12.44 4.63 10.75
C ASP A 81 12.04 3.14 10.73
N ARG A 82 12.80 2.27 11.38
CA ARG A 82 12.50 0.82 11.47
C ARG A 82 11.62 0.43 12.66
N GLY A 83 11.06 1.42 13.37
CA GLY A 83 10.17 1.16 14.51
C GLY A 83 10.97 0.56 15.67
N GLY A 84 11.52 1.44 16.51
CA GLY A 84 12.06 1.03 17.80
C GLY A 84 11.04 0.17 18.56
N SER A 85 11.53 -0.90 19.19
CA SER A 85 10.69 -1.76 20.02
C SER A 85 9.97 -0.91 21.06
N VAL A 86 8.65 -0.89 21.01
CA VAL A 86 7.85 -0.19 22.00
C VAL A 86 7.83 -1.06 23.25
N GLU A 87 8.38 -0.52 24.33
CA GLU A 87 8.35 -1.14 25.65
C GLU A 87 7.27 -0.45 26.48
N ALA A 88 6.11 -1.10 26.60
CA ALA A 88 5.01 -0.63 27.42
C ALA A 88 4.78 -1.64 28.54
N LEU A 89 4.74 -1.18 29.80
CA LEU A 89 4.51 -2.01 30.99
C LEU A 89 5.53 -3.15 31.18
N GLY A 90 6.78 -2.97 30.74
CA GLY A 90 7.83 -4.00 30.84
C GLY A 90 7.72 -5.12 29.80
N LEU A 91 6.77 -5.01 28.86
CA LEU A 91 6.61 -5.91 27.73
C LEU A 91 7.26 -5.25 26.50
N ARG A 92 8.40 -5.79 26.09
CA ARG A 92 9.11 -5.34 24.89
C ARG A 92 8.58 -6.08 23.68
N LEU A 93 7.60 -5.48 23.00
CA LEU A 93 7.13 -6.02 21.73
C LEU A 93 8.07 -5.59 20.63
N GLN A 94 8.77 -6.57 20.07
CA GLN A 94 9.58 -6.39 18.88
C GLN A 94 8.65 -6.44 17.66
N PHE A 95 8.02 -5.31 17.37
CA PHE A 95 7.29 -5.14 16.10
C PHE A 95 8.19 -5.34 14.88
N ALA A 96 9.51 -5.32 15.07
CA ALA A 96 10.51 -5.67 14.06
C ALA A 96 10.42 -7.12 13.56
N ASP A 97 10.03 -8.07 14.42
CA ASP A 97 9.85 -9.48 14.03
C ASP A 97 8.42 -9.77 13.56
N SER A 98 7.43 -9.05 14.10
CA SER A 98 6.08 -9.01 13.54
C SER A 98 5.98 -7.94 12.47
N GLN A 99 6.73 -8.11 11.36
CA GLN A 99 6.56 -7.22 10.20
C GLN A 99 5.07 -7.07 9.90
N PRO A 100 4.53 -5.84 9.77
CA PRO A 100 3.16 -5.64 9.28
C PRO A 100 3.01 -6.50 8.04
N MET A 101 1.94 -7.30 7.97
CA MET A 101 1.83 -8.49 7.11
C MET A 101 2.68 -8.34 5.85
N GLN A 102 3.64 -9.23 5.61
CA GLN A 102 4.52 -9.24 4.43
C GLN A 102 3.77 -9.29 3.07
N ARG A 103 2.44 -9.16 3.07
CA ARG A 103 1.57 -9.18 1.90
C ARG A 103 0.53 -8.07 1.99
N GLU A 104 1.00 -6.83 2.16
CA GLU A 104 0.24 -5.65 1.76
C GLU A 104 0.63 -5.28 0.33
N MET A 105 -0.37 -4.90 -0.47
CA MET A 105 -0.14 -4.34 -1.80
C MET A 105 -0.68 -2.93 -1.85
N ILE A 106 0.19 -1.96 -2.16
CA ILE A 106 -0.26 -0.63 -2.57
C ILE A 106 -0.84 -0.76 -3.96
N VAL A 107 -2.14 -0.52 -4.06
CA VAL A 107 -2.84 -0.55 -5.32
C VAL A 107 -2.50 0.76 -6.04
N PRO A 108 -1.90 0.69 -7.24
CA PRO A 108 -1.49 1.90 -7.95
C PRO A 108 -2.71 2.80 -8.19
N PRO A 109 -2.54 4.14 -8.12
CA PRO A 109 -3.56 5.10 -8.52
C PRO A 109 -4.19 4.70 -9.84
N HIS A 110 -5.50 4.91 -9.98
CA HIS A 110 -6.20 4.62 -11.23
C HIS A 110 -6.05 3.16 -11.72
N LEU A 111 -5.66 2.20 -10.85
CA LEU A 111 -5.31 0.81 -11.19
C LEU A 111 -4.17 0.70 -12.21
N GLY A 112 -3.22 1.65 -12.19
CA GLY A 112 -2.06 1.69 -13.07
C GLY A 112 -2.29 2.37 -14.43
N LEU A 113 -3.53 2.79 -14.71
CA LEU A 113 -3.85 3.56 -15.92
C LEU A 113 -3.53 5.04 -15.72
N GLN A 114 -3.26 5.76 -16.82
CA GLN A 114 -3.11 7.21 -16.76
C GLN A 114 -4.43 7.89 -16.39
N ALA A 115 -4.34 8.98 -15.64
CA ALA A 115 -5.50 9.79 -15.26
C ALA A 115 -6.27 10.27 -16.52
N GLY A 116 -7.60 10.21 -16.45
CA GLY A 116 -8.48 10.66 -17.53
C GLY A 116 -8.68 9.67 -18.69
N ILE A 117 -7.96 8.55 -18.73
CA ILE A 117 -8.21 7.50 -19.73
C ILE A 117 -9.31 6.57 -19.21
N PRO A 118 -10.46 6.45 -19.88
CA PRO A 118 -11.51 5.52 -19.47
C PRO A 118 -11.06 4.06 -19.62
N LEU A 119 -11.68 3.16 -18.86
CA LEU A 119 -11.60 1.72 -19.06
C LEU A 119 -12.09 1.40 -20.48
N ALA A 120 -11.15 1.21 -21.38
CA ALA A 120 -11.35 0.63 -22.69
C ALA A 120 -10.65 -0.72 -22.75
N ASP A 121 -10.91 -1.49 -23.81
CA ASP A 121 -10.41 -2.86 -23.96
C ASP A 121 -8.88 -2.99 -23.81
N SER A 122 -8.11 -1.93 -24.09
CA SER A 122 -6.65 -1.89 -23.90
C SER A 122 -6.20 -1.70 -22.45
N GLY A 123 -7.02 -1.12 -21.57
CA GLY A 123 -6.69 -0.83 -20.17
C GLY A 123 -7.01 -1.98 -19.20
N THR A 124 -7.90 -2.89 -19.59
CA THR A 124 -8.36 -4.01 -18.74
C THR A 124 -7.20 -4.91 -18.30
N GLY A 125 -6.16 -5.08 -19.12
CA GLY A 125 -4.98 -5.89 -18.79
C GLY A 125 -4.24 -5.47 -17.51
N GLN A 126 -4.10 -4.16 -17.28
CA GLN A 126 -3.42 -3.64 -16.09
C GLN A 126 -4.25 -3.86 -14.84
N ILE A 127 -5.55 -3.57 -14.91
CA ILE A 127 -6.51 -3.79 -13.81
C ILE A 127 -6.49 -5.22 -13.33
N LEU A 128 -6.45 -6.17 -14.26
CA LEU A 128 -6.41 -7.58 -13.93
C LEU A 128 -5.09 -8.00 -13.32
N THR A 129 -3.99 -7.39 -13.75
CA THR A 129 -2.68 -7.64 -13.15
C THR A 129 -2.70 -7.16 -11.71
N THR A 130 -3.20 -5.95 -11.48
CA THR A 130 -3.41 -5.38 -10.15
C THR A 130 -4.34 -6.23 -9.29
N LEU A 131 -5.48 -6.68 -9.81
CA LEU A 131 -6.39 -7.60 -9.12
C LEU A 131 -5.71 -8.93 -8.76
N ARG A 132 -4.98 -9.52 -9.71
CA ARG A 132 -4.29 -10.80 -9.52
C ARG A 132 -3.19 -10.69 -8.48
N GLU A 133 -2.51 -9.55 -8.41
CA GLU A 133 -1.57 -9.24 -7.34
C GLU A 133 -2.30 -8.99 -6.02
N ALA A 134 -3.39 -8.21 -6.00
CA ALA A 134 -4.16 -7.92 -4.78
C ALA A 134 -4.72 -9.20 -4.14
N VAL A 135 -5.15 -10.18 -4.92
CA VAL A 135 -5.64 -11.48 -4.45
C VAL A 135 -4.55 -12.32 -3.75
N ARG A 136 -3.27 -12.06 -4.04
CA ARG A 136 -2.14 -12.71 -3.33
C ARG A 136 -1.85 -12.07 -1.98
N ASN A 137 -2.48 -10.94 -1.69
CA ASN A 137 -2.26 -10.13 -0.53
C ASN A 137 -3.48 -10.18 0.40
N ASP A 138 -3.23 -9.94 1.69
CA ASP A 138 -4.27 -9.97 2.71
C ASP A 138 -4.95 -8.61 2.84
N VAL A 139 -4.20 -7.56 2.50
CA VAL A 139 -4.61 -6.17 2.55
C VAL A 139 -4.26 -5.49 1.22
N ALA A 140 -5.23 -4.77 0.66
CA ALA A 140 -4.98 -3.80 -0.41
C ALA A 140 -4.99 -2.39 0.18
N VAL A 141 -4.03 -1.57 -0.21
CA VAL A 141 -3.94 -0.17 0.21
C VAL A 141 -4.30 0.73 -0.97
N VAL A 142 -5.34 1.54 -0.79
CA VAL A 142 -5.86 2.50 -1.76
C VAL A 142 -5.49 3.90 -1.29
N ASP A 143 -4.50 4.51 -1.92
CA ASP A 143 -4.14 5.91 -1.65
C ASP A 143 -4.98 6.83 -2.52
N LEU A 144 -5.84 7.63 -1.88
CA LEU A 144 -6.69 8.61 -2.53
C LEU A 144 -5.91 9.87 -2.93
N GLU A 145 -4.66 10.03 -2.47
CA GLU A 145 -3.83 11.21 -2.67
C GLU A 145 -4.57 12.49 -2.23
N ASP A 146 -4.83 13.42 -3.15
CA ASP A 146 -5.60 14.65 -2.93
C ASP A 146 -7.11 14.47 -3.20
N GLY A 147 -7.55 13.23 -3.43
CA GLY A 147 -8.91 12.87 -3.77
C GLY A 147 -9.18 12.77 -5.26
N THR A 148 -8.16 12.83 -6.14
CA THR A 148 -8.34 12.68 -7.60
C THR A 148 -7.91 11.32 -8.16
N ALA A 149 -7.13 10.56 -7.39
CA ALA A 149 -6.46 9.33 -7.81
C ALA A 149 -7.37 8.12 -8.08
N TRP A 150 -8.64 8.16 -7.60
CA TRP A 150 -9.52 6.98 -7.59
C TRP A 150 -10.94 7.27 -8.06
N TRP A 151 -11.46 6.38 -8.91
CA TRP A 151 -12.83 6.45 -9.43
C TRP A 151 -13.70 5.34 -8.82
N GLU A 152 -14.97 5.66 -8.58
CA GLU A 152 -15.97 4.72 -8.02
C GLU A 152 -16.13 3.47 -8.90
N THR A 153 -16.08 3.62 -10.22
CA THR A 153 -16.12 2.51 -11.20
C THR A 153 -14.96 1.54 -11.05
N ARG A 154 -13.76 2.05 -10.77
CA ARG A 154 -12.54 1.25 -10.58
C ARG A 154 -12.51 0.56 -9.23
N LEU A 155 -12.95 1.27 -8.19
CA LEU A 155 -13.14 0.67 -6.87
C LEU A 155 -14.21 -0.44 -6.94
N LEU A 156 -15.28 -0.28 -7.72
CA LEU A 156 -16.28 -1.32 -7.92
C LEU A 156 -15.67 -2.60 -8.50
N VAL A 157 -14.83 -2.49 -9.54
CA VAL A 157 -14.16 -3.65 -10.15
C VAL A 157 -13.25 -4.33 -9.13
N LEU A 158 -12.46 -3.55 -8.38
CA LEU A 158 -11.59 -4.05 -7.31
C LEU A 158 -12.40 -4.80 -6.23
N CYS A 159 -13.43 -4.17 -5.68
CA CYS A 159 -14.25 -4.73 -4.61
C CYS A 159 -15.08 -5.94 -5.08
N SER A 160 -15.59 -5.94 -6.31
CA SER A 160 -16.33 -7.07 -6.87
C SER A 160 -15.44 -8.31 -6.99
N GLY A 161 -14.23 -8.15 -7.53
CA GLY A 161 -13.26 -9.24 -7.61
C GLY A 161 -12.83 -9.73 -6.24
N ALA A 162 -12.49 -8.80 -5.36
CA ALA A 162 -12.01 -9.11 -4.02
C ALA A 162 -13.06 -9.80 -3.15
N ALA A 163 -14.32 -9.35 -3.21
CA ALA A 163 -15.42 -9.95 -2.46
C ALA A 163 -15.79 -11.36 -2.97
N ARG A 164 -15.63 -11.62 -4.27
CA ARG A 164 -15.88 -12.95 -4.86
C ARG A 164 -14.77 -13.93 -4.55
N LEU A 165 -13.53 -13.48 -4.58
CA LEU A 165 -12.33 -14.30 -4.32
C LEU A 165 -11.96 -14.38 -2.84
N ASP A 166 -12.71 -13.69 -1.98
CA ASP A 166 -12.46 -13.55 -0.53
C ASP A 166 -11.06 -13.00 -0.19
N ARG A 167 -10.45 -12.28 -1.15
CA ARG A 167 -9.09 -11.73 -1.06
C ARG A 167 -8.93 -10.46 -1.92
N PRO A 168 -8.31 -9.39 -1.41
CA PRO A 168 -7.81 -9.22 -0.03
C PRO A 168 -8.95 -9.21 1.00
N ARG A 169 -8.62 -9.43 2.28
CA ARG A 169 -9.61 -9.45 3.38
C ARG A 169 -9.97 -8.05 3.86
N ALA A 170 -9.07 -7.07 3.63
CA ALA A 170 -9.28 -5.68 3.97
C ALA A 170 -8.78 -4.76 2.84
N VAL A 171 -9.44 -3.61 2.70
CA VAL A 171 -8.99 -2.49 1.88
C VAL A 171 -8.77 -1.29 2.81
N ALA A 172 -7.53 -0.84 2.93
CA ALA A 172 -7.14 0.33 3.69
C ALA A 172 -7.15 1.57 2.79
N PHE A 173 -7.69 2.68 3.27
CA PHE A 173 -7.72 3.95 2.56
C PHE A 173 -6.75 4.95 3.18
N LEU A 174 -5.91 5.52 2.33
CA LEU A 174 -4.99 6.60 2.68
C LEU A 174 -5.40 7.88 1.96
N ALA A 175 -5.00 9.02 2.49
CA ALA A 175 -5.11 10.29 1.77
C ALA A 175 -4.05 11.30 2.26
N THR A 176 -3.92 12.40 1.52
CA THR A 176 -3.15 13.57 1.95
C THR A 176 -4.03 14.45 2.84
N SER A 177 -3.57 14.74 4.05
CA SER A 177 -4.30 15.54 5.04
C SER A 177 -3.36 16.56 5.66
N GLY A 178 -3.68 17.85 5.56
CA GLY A 178 -2.81 18.92 6.12
C GLY A 178 -1.40 18.97 5.55
N GLY A 179 -1.22 18.55 4.29
CA GLY A 179 0.10 18.45 3.64
C GLY A 179 0.89 17.18 3.97
N THR A 180 0.37 16.31 4.84
CA THR A 180 0.97 15.01 5.13
C THR A 180 0.34 13.94 4.25
N ALA A 181 1.14 13.30 3.39
CA ALA A 181 0.73 12.18 2.55
C ALA A 181 0.69 10.85 3.32
N GLY A 182 -0.19 9.95 2.88
CA GLY A 182 -0.32 8.60 3.46
C GLY A 182 -0.98 8.58 4.84
N VAL A 183 -1.86 9.54 5.14
CA VAL A 183 -2.61 9.57 6.40
C VAL A 183 -3.72 8.53 6.33
N PHE A 184 -3.80 7.67 7.34
CA PHE A 184 -4.81 6.62 7.42
C PHE A 184 -6.21 7.23 7.57
N LYS A 185 -7.14 6.85 6.69
CA LYS A 185 -8.55 7.29 6.72
C LYS A 185 -9.51 6.21 7.22
N GLY A 186 -9.08 4.96 7.20
CA GLY A 186 -9.85 3.83 7.68
C GLY A 186 -9.71 2.63 6.78
N TRP A 187 -10.37 1.54 7.14
CA TRP A 187 -10.39 0.32 6.34
C TRP A 187 -11.78 -0.33 6.36
N ALA A 188 -12.07 -1.15 5.35
CA ALA A 188 -13.31 -1.93 5.29
C ALA A 188 -13.08 -3.27 4.59
N THR A 189 -14.03 -4.20 4.71
CA THR A 189 -13.96 -5.42 3.89
C THR A 189 -14.39 -5.10 2.45
N PRO A 190 -13.89 -5.83 1.43
CA PRO A 190 -14.34 -5.61 0.07
C PRO A 190 -15.84 -5.78 -0.14
N ARG A 191 -16.48 -6.66 0.66
CA ARG A 191 -17.93 -6.88 0.59
C ARG A 191 -18.69 -5.67 1.12
N ASP A 192 -18.30 -5.12 2.27
CA ASP A 192 -18.96 -3.94 2.82
C ASP A 192 -18.82 -2.73 1.87
N LEU A 193 -17.65 -2.57 1.26
CA LEU A 193 -17.41 -1.54 0.24
C LEU A 193 -18.26 -1.73 -1.01
N LEU A 194 -18.37 -2.98 -1.49
CA LEU A 194 -19.21 -3.31 -2.63
C LEU A 194 -20.67 -2.98 -2.33
N ASP A 195 -21.19 -3.40 -1.20
CA ASP A 195 -22.58 -3.16 -0.81
C ASP A 195 -22.85 -1.66 -0.65
N GLY A 196 -21.93 -0.91 -0.03
CA GLY A 196 -22.00 0.54 0.08
C GLY A 196 -22.03 1.26 -1.27
N LEU A 197 -21.17 0.87 -2.21
CA LEU A 197 -21.16 1.42 -3.57
C LEU A 197 -22.51 1.18 -4.26
N LEU A 198 -22.99 -0.06 -4.26
CA LEU A 198 -24.19 -0.44 -4.98
C LEU A 198 -25.46 0.17 -4.39
N ALA A 199 -25.50 0.35 -3.07
CA ALA A 199 -26.60 1.02 -2.39
C ALA A 199 -26.71 2.51 -2.78
N LYS A 200 -25.58 3.18 -3.08
CA LYS A 200 -25.51 4.60 -3.40
C LYS A 200 -25.48 4.90 -4.90
N ARG A 201 -25.13 3.92 -5.73
CA ARG A 201 -24.97 4.04 -7.19
C ARG A 201 -25.77 2.97 -7.95
N PRO A 202 -27.05 3.22 -8.24
CA PRO A 202 -27.90 2.28 -8.96
C PRO A 202 -27.41 1.93 -10.38
N ASP A 203 -26.71 2.86 -11.02
CA ASP A 203 -26.07 2.67 -12.31
C ASP A 203 -24.92 1.66 -12.24
N LEU A 204 -24.09 1.72 -11.18
CA LEU A 204 -23.06 0.72 -10.92
C LEU A 204 -23.66 -0.65 -10.57
N ALA A 205 -24.78 -0.68 -9.85
CA ALA A 205 -25.52 -1.91 -9.58
C ALA A 205 -26.01 -2.57 -10.87
N LEU A 206 -26.61 -1.79 -11.77
CA LEU A 206 -27.06 -2.28 -13.07
C LEU A 206 -25.90 -2.81 -13.92
N ALA A 207 -24.76 -2.10 -13.94
CA ALA A 207 -23.56 -2.55 -14.65
C ALA A 207 -23.04 -3.88 -14.08
N ARG A 208 -23.01 -4.02 -12.74
CA ARG A 208 -22.63 -5.27 -12.08
C ARG A 208 -23.58 -6.41 -12.41
N ASP A 209 -24.89 -6.19 -12.32
CA ASP A 209 -25.88 -7.23 -12.59
C ASP A 209 -25.81 -7.73 -14.03
N ARG A 210 -25.61 -6.81 -14.99
CA ARG A 210 -25.37 -7.16 -16.40
C ARG A 210 -24.12 -8.02 -16.53
N ALA A 211 -22.99 -7.56 -15.98
CA ALA A 211 -21.73 -8.30 -16.05
C ALA A 211 -21.87 -9.71 -15.46
N MET A 212 -22.48 -9.84 -14.28
CA MET A 212 -22.72 -11.11 -13.62
C MET A 212 -23.68 -12.01 -14.41
N SER A 213 -24.71 -11.44 -15.05
CA SER A 213 -25.61 -12.22 -15.90
C SER A 213 -24.89 -12.80 -17.12
N ILE A 214 -23.99 -12.04 -17.74
CA ILE A 214 -23.17 -12.50 -18.87
C ILE A 214 -22.20 -13.58 -18.39
N SER A 215 -21.51 -13.38 -17.27
CA SER A 215 -20.60 -14.39 -16.71
C SER A 215 -21.30 -15.72 -16.43
N ARG A 216 -22.47 -15.68 -15.78
CA ARG A 216 -23.26 -16.89 -15.48
C ARG A 216 -23.75 -17.61 -16.73
N GLN A 217 -24.07 -16.89 -17.81
CA GLN A 217 -24.39 -17.53 -19.09
C GLN A 217 -23.19 -18.33 -19.59
N TRP A 218 -21.99 -17.75 -19.54
CA TRP A 218 -20.75 -18.41 -19.99
C TRP A 218 -20.25 -19.52 -19.08
N GLU A 219 -20.64 -19.54 -17.81
CA GLU A 219 -20.40 -20.69 -16.91
C GLU A 219 -21.15 -21.95 -17.37
N LEU A 220 -22.23 -21.81 -18.16
CA LEU A 220 -22.98 -22.93 -18.74
C LEU A 220 -22.38 -23.42 -20.07
N ALA A 221 -21.31 -22.78 -20.56
CA ALA A 221 -20.69 -23.17 -21.81
C ALA A 221 -20.00 -24.53 -21.65
N VAL A 222 -20.18 -25.38 -22.66
CA VAL A 222 -19.51 -26.69 -22.70
C VAL A 222 -18.22 -26.52 -23.50
N PRO A 223 -17.07 -27.04 -23.01
CA PRO A 223 -15.86 -27.09 -23.80
C PRO A 223 -16.11 -27.92 -25.06
N GLU A 224 -15.93 -27.33 -26.25
CA GLU A 224 -16.05 -28.04 -27.52
C GLU A 224 -14.63 -28.35 -28.06
N PRO A 225 -14.15 -29.61 -27.97
CA PRO A 225 -12.77 -29.95 -28.30
C PRO A 225 -12.38 -29.64 -29.74
N ALA A 226 -13.36 -29.69 -30.66
CA ALA A 226 -13.15 -29.45 -32.08
C ALA A 226 -13.02 -27.98 -32.46
N LEU A 227 -13.59 -27.06 -31.67
CA LEU A 227 -13.69 -25.64 -32.03
C LEU A 227 -12.68 -24.75 -31.29
N HIS A 228 -11.94 -25.30 -30.31
CA HIS A 228 -11.09 -24.52 -29.40
C HIS A 228 -11.80 -23.31 -28.77
N ALA A 229 -13.13 -23.32 -28.76
CA ALA A 229 -13.99 -22.24 -28.31
C ALA A 229 -15.18 -22.85 -27.58
N PRO A 230 -15.59 -22.29 -26.43
CA PRO A 230 -16.78 -22.73 -25.72
C PRO A 230 -18.02 -22.43 -26.57
N VAL A 231 -18.96 -23.38 -26.60
CA VAL A 231 -20.26 -23.18 -27.25
C VAL A 231 -21.33 -23.15 -26.17
N LEU A 232 -22.26 -22.19 -26.30
CA LEU A 232 -23.44 -22.14 -25.46
C LEU A 232 -24.57 -22.96 -26.09
N PRO A 233 -25.36 -23.69 -25.28
CA PRO A 233 -26.47 -24.51 -25.80
C PRO A 233 -27.67 -23.66 -26.25
N PHE A 234 -27.58 -22.34 -26.18
CA PHE A 234 -28.62 -21.39 -26.53
C PHE A 234 -28.03 -20.18 -27.28
N GLN A 235 -28.87 -19.48 -28.02
CA GLN A 235 -28.49 -18.21 -28.66
C GLN A 235 -28.30 -17.12 -27.59
N VAL A 236 -27.19 -16.40 -27.69
CA VAL A 236 -26.86 -15.27 -26.81
C VAL A 236 -26.99 -13.94 -27.54
N SER A 237 -27.22 -12.88 -26.76
CA SER A 237 -27.19 -11.51 -27.29
C SER A 237 -25.78 -11.16 -27.82
N PRO A 238 -25.64 -10.19 -28.74
CA PRO A 238 -24.33 -9.75 -29.22
C PRO A 238 -23.37 -9.29 -28.11
N ALA A 239 -23.91 -8.64 -27.06
CA ALA A 239 -23.13 -8.23 -25.90
C ALA A 239 -22.59 -9.44 -25.12
N ALA A 240 -23.44 -10.45 -24.90
CA ALA A 240 -23.03 -11.69 -24.27
C ALA A 240 -22.04 -12.49 -25.15
N ALA A 241 -22.21 -12.51 -26.47
CA ALA A 241 -21.28 -13.19 -27.39
C ALA A 241 -19.83 -12.72 -27.23
N GLN A 242 -19.62 -11.41 -27.01
CA GLN A 242 -18.30 -10.83 -26.77
C GLN A 242 -17.68 -11.25 -25.42
N GLY A 243 -18.51 -11.62 -24.44
CA GLY A 243 -18.06 -12.13 -23.15
C GLY A 243 -17.35 -13.48 -23.22
N GLY A 244 -17.58 -14.29 -24.27
CA GLY A 244 -16.96 -15.62 -24.41
C GLY A 244 -15.45 -15.56 -24.51
N MET A 245 -14.94 -14.63 -25.33
CA MET A 245 -13.49 -14.41 -25.48
C MET A 245 -12.82 -13.97 -24.17
N VAL A 246 -13.58 -13.31 -23.29
CA VAL A 246 -13.11 -12.81 -22.00
C VAL A 246 -13.12 -13.91 -20.95
N MET A 247 -14.17 -14.75 -20.94
CA MET A 247 -14.34 -15.83 -19.98
C MET A 247 -13.39 -17.01 -20.23
N PHE A 248 -12.84 -17.14 -21.44
CA PHE A 248 -11.97 -18.24 -21.84
C PHE A 248 -10.75 -17.70 -22.59
N ALA A 249 -9.86 -17.02 -21.88
CA ALA A 249 -8.71 -16.32 -22.46
C ALA A 249 -7.44 -17.18 -22.59
N GLY A 250 -7.47 -18.43 -22.10
CA GLY A 250 -6.34 -19.37 -22.23
C GLY A 250 -6.22 -19.95 -23.64
N ARG A 251 -4.99 -20.18 -24.12
CA ARG A 251 -4.75 -20.91 -25.40
C ARG A 251 -5.32 -22.34 -25.37
N ASP A 252 -5.51 -22.89 -24.18
CA ASP A 252 -6.09 -24.18 -23.90
C ASP A 252 -7.62 -24.15 -23.73
N GLY A 253 -8.25 -22.97 -23.87
CA GLY A 253 -9.66 -22.78 -23.59
C GLY A 253 -10.01 -22.85 -22.10
N SER A 254 -9.02 -22.70 -21.21
CA SER A 254 -9.28 -22.70 -19.77
C SER A 254 -10.12 -21.48 -19.34
N PRO A 255 -11.03 -21.66 -18.36
CA PRO A 255 -11.76 -20.55 -17.79
C PRO A 255 -10.81 -19.51 -17.21
N ASN A 256 -11.05 -18.25 -17.55
CA ASN A 256 -10.36 -17.12 -16.97
C ASN A 256 -10.90 -16.85 -15.56
N PRO A 257 -10.09 -17.00 -14.49
CA PRO A 257 -10.56 -16.84 -13.13
C PRO A 257 -11.03 -15.41 -12.81
N LEU A 258 -10.62 -14.41 -13.62
CA LEU A 258 -11.05 -13.01 -13.52
C LEU A 258 -11.99 -12.58 -14.65
N GLY A 259 -12.60 -13.54 -15.36
CA GLY A 259 -13.55 -13.27 -16.44
C GLY A 259 -14.71 -12.35 -16.02
N PRO A 260 -15.36 -12.57 -14.86
CA PRO A 260 -16.41 -11.69 -14.38
C PRO A 260 -15.97 -10.23 -14.18
N GLU A 261 -14.78 -10.02 -13.64
CA GLU A 261 -14.23 -8.68 -13.41
C GLU A 261 -13.83 -7.98 -14.72
N GLN A 262 -13.42 -8.74 -15.74
CA GLN A 262 -13.18 -8.18 -17.07
C GLN A 262 -14.46 -7.72 -17.76
N ILE A 263 -15.53 -8.53 -17.66
CA ILE A 263 -16.83 -8.14 -18.19
C ILE A 263 -17.34 -6.91 -17.43
N LEU A 264 -17.20 -6.89 -16.10
CA LEU A 264 -17.58 -5.74 -15.27
C LEU A 264 -16.79 -4.49 -15.66
N ALA A 265 -15.47 -4.60 -15.82
CA ALA A 265 -14.60 -3.52 -16.26
C ALA A 265 -15.09 -2.91 -17.59
N ARG A 266 -15.53 -3.75 -18.52
CA ARG A 266 -16.10 -3.29 -19.79
C ARG A 266 -17.44 -2.56 -19.63
N GLU A 267 -18.34 -3.10 -18.80
CA GLU A 267 -19.64 -2.47 -18.52
C GLU A 267 -19.47 -1.09 -17.87
N VAL A 268 -18.55 -0.96 -16.90
CA VAL A 268 -18.27 0.35 -16.27
C VAL A 268 -17.46 1.27 -17.17
N GLY A 269 -16.64 0.73 -18.09
CA GLY A 269 -15.93 1.51 -19.09
C GLY A 269 -16.86 2.34 -19.97
N ALA A 270 -18.05 1.81 -20.29
CA ALA A 270 -19.08 2.56 -21.00
C ALA A 270 -19.68 3.72 -20.17
N LEU A 271 -19.68 3.63 -18.84
CA LEU A 271 -20.07 4.73 -17.95
C LEU A 271 -18.96 5.79 -17.87
N GLU A 272 -17.70 5.34 -17.77
CA GLU A 272 -16.54 6.24 -17.75
C GLU A 272 -16.46 7.11 -19.01
N GLN A 273 -16.72 6.50 -20.19
CA GLN A 273 -16.76 7.22 -21.47
C GLN A 273 -17.86 8.29 -21.55
N LYS A 274 -18.95 8.14 -20.79
CA LYS A 274 -20.02 9.13 -20.68
C LYS A 274 -19.71 10.24 -19.67
N GLY A 275 -18.58 10.15 -18.97
CA GLY A 275 -18.25 11.05 -17.86
C GLY A 275 -19.00 10.72 -16.57
N GLU A 276 -19.66 9.56 -16.48
CA GLU A 276 -20.45 9.13 -15.30
C GLU A 276 -19.57 8.44 -14.24
N HIS A 277 -18.31 8.88 -14.10
CA HIS A 277 -17.37 8.36 -13.11
C HIS A 277 -17.31 9.28 -11.89
N GLY A 278 -17.78 8.79 -10.75
CA GLY A 278 -17.60 9.49 -9.47
C GLY A 278 -16.15 9.38 -9.03
N VAL A 279 -15.60 10.43 -8.43
CA VAL A 279 -14.24 10.41 -7.85
C VAL A 279 -14.35 10.17 -6.35
N ILE A 280 -13.47 9.34 -5.80
CA ILE A 280 -13.45 9.00 -4.37
C ILE A 280 -12.54 9.98 -3.64
N THR A 281 -13.09 11.12 -3.23
CA THR A 281 -12.46 12.03 -2.27
C THR A 281 -12.59 11.48 -0.84
N VAL A 282 -11.91 12.07 0.14
CA VAL A 282 -12.08 11.70 1.56
C VAL A 282 -13.53 11.90 2.01
N THR A 283 -14.14 13.04 1.67
CA THR A 283 -15.55 13.30 1.97
C THR A 283 -16.46 12.27 1.30
N ARG A 284 -16.17 11.92 0.04
CA ARG A 284 -16.96 10.92 -0.68
C ARG A 284 -16.80 9.52 -0.09
N LEU A 285 -15.59 9.16 0.36
CA LEU A 285 -15.31 7.91 1.07
C LEU A 285 -16.19 7.80 2.33
N GLU A 286 -16.26 8.86 3.13
CA GLU A 286 -17.11 8.91 4.33
C GLU A 286 -18.60 8.82 3.97
N GLU A 287 -19.07 9.57 2.97
CA GLU A 287 -20.47 9.51 2.51
C GLU A 287 -20.89 8.10 2.08
N LEU A 288 -20.02 7.42 1.30
CA LEU A 288 -20.28 6.09 0.76
C LEU A 288 -20.21 5.02 1.85
N PHE A 289 -19.26 5.13 2.78
CA PHE A 289 -18.85 4.01 3.63
C PHE A 289 -18.88 4.28 5.14
N HIS A 290 -19.46 5.38 5.63
CA HIS A 290 -19.46 5.72 7.07
C HIS A 290 -19.89 4.57 8.00
N GLN A 291 -20.80 3.68 7.57
CA GLN A 291 -21.27 2.56 8.40
C GLN A 291 -20.30 1.38 8.44
N SER A 292 -19.46 1.25 7.42
CA SER A 292 -18.54 0.11 7.25
C SER A 292 -17.07 0.48 7.43
N LEU A 293 -16.75 1.78 7.41
CA LEU A 293 -15.39 2.28 7.49
C LEU A 293 -14.91 2.24 8.95
N ARG A 294 -13.96 1.36 9.22
CA ARG A 294 -13.33 1.20 10.52
C ARG A 294 -12.13 2.13 10.61
N THR A 295 -12.17 3.07 11.55
CA THR A 295 -11.17 4.13 11.69
C THR A 295 -10.22 3.91 12.87
N THR A 296 -10.44 2.85 13.66
CA THR A 296 -9.58 2.50 14.80
C THR A 296 -8.16 2.25 14.32
N ALA A 297 -7.23 3.07 14.81
CA ALA A 297 -5.81 2.94 14.57
C ALA A 297 -5.02 3.15 15.87
N ILE A 298 -3.90 2.46 15.98
CA ILE A 298 -2.91 2.61 17.04
C ILE A 298 -1.80 3.51 16.49
N ASP A 299 -1.49 4.57 17.22
CA ASP A 299 -0.27 5.34 16.96
C ASP A 299 0.90 4.68 17.70
N LEU A 300 1.85 4.16 16.93
CA LEU A 300 3.03 3.48 17.42
C LEU A 300 3.97 4.44 18.16
N ASP A 301 3.85 5.75 17.91
CA ASP A 301 4.63 6.79 18.59
C ASP A 301 4.01 7.19 19.94
N ALA A 302 2.76 6.78 20.23
CA ALA A 302 2.02 7.09 21.45
C ALA A 302 1.47 5.80 22.13
N PRO A 303 2.34 5.00 22.77
CA PRO A 303 2.05 3.61 23.09
C PRO A 303 1.19 3.36 24.34
N ALA A 304 0.68 4.39 25.01
CA ALA A 304 0.06 4.22 26.32
C ALA A 304 -1.23 3.36 26.29
N ASP A 305 -1.94 3.29 25.16
CA ASP A 305 -3.32 2.77 25.11
C ASP A 305 -3.60 1.68 24.07
N TRP A 306 -2.56 1.06 23.49
CA TRP A 306 -2.78 0.13 22.38
C TRP A 306 -3.34 -1.23 22.84
N VAL A 307 -2.92 -1.77 24.00
CA VAL A 307 -3.40 -3.07 24.50
C VAL A 307 -4.92 -3.06 24.75
N PRO A 308 -5.49 -2.10 25.52
CA PRO A 308 -6.94 -2.02 25.68
C PRO A 308 -7.66 -1.83 24.35
N THR A 309 -7.10 -1.06 23.42
CA THR A 309 -7.67 -0.84 22.08
C THR A 309 -7.76 -2.14 21.28
N VAL A 310 -6.69 -2.94 21.24
CA VAL A 310 -6.70 -4.25 20.55
C VAL A 310 -7.68 -5.22 21.20
N LEU A 311 -7.65 -5.33 22.55
CA LEU A 311 -8.47 -6.29 23.27
C LEU A 311 -9.97 -5.95 23.19
N SER A 312 -10.31 -4.66 23.23
CA SER A 312 -11.71 -4.18 23.13
C SER A 312 -12.24 -4.07 21.71
N SER A 313 -11.38 -3.95 20.70
CA SER A 313 -11.82 -3.96 19.31
C SER A 313 -12.53 -5.28 18.98
N VAL A 314 -13.63 -5.19 18.24
CA VAL A 314 -14.36 -6.34 17.68
C VAL A 314 -13.96 -6.62 16.22
N ASP A 315 -13.06 -5.80 15.67
CA ASP A 315 -12.73 -5.83 14.27
C ASP A 315 -11.63 -6.84 13.93
N SER A 316 -11.63 -7.33 12.69
CA SER A 316 -10.65 -8.31 12.23
C SER A 316 -9.23 -7.74 12.09
N PHE A 317 -9.12 -6.43 11.88
CA PHE A 317 -7.85 -5.71 11.73
C PHE A 317 -7.86 -4.42 12.55
N VAL A 318 -6.69 -3.98 12.97
CA VAL A 318 -6.48 -2.68 13.61
C VAL A 318 -5.47 -1.89 12.77
N GLY A 319 -5.78 -0.62 12.49
CA GLY A 319 -4.84 0.26 11.79
C GLY A 319 -3.60 0.51 12.63
N LEU A 320 -2.43 0.56 12.00
CA LEU A 320 -1.18 1.02 12.61
C LEU A 320 -0.78 2.34 11.95
N SER A 321 -0.29 3.27 12.76
CA SER A 321 0.21 4.55 12.28
C SER A 321 1.45 5.00 13.05
N HIS A 322 2.28 5.83 12.41
CA HIS A 322 3.35 6.60 13.03
C HIS A 322 3.02 8.07 12.87
N SER A 323 2.69 8.76 13.96
CA SER A 323 2.34 10.18 13.95
C SER A 323 1.22 10.46 12.92
N GLY A 324 0.21 9.58 12.88
CA GLY A 324 -0.92 9.63 11.95
C GLY A 324 -0.67 9.13 10.52
N ARG A 325 0.59 8.82 10.13
CA ARG A 325 0.89 8.20 8.83
C ARG A 325 0.70 6.70 8.90
N TYR A 326 0.05 6.10 7.90
CA TYR A 326 -0.20 4.67 7.86
C TYR A 326 1.09 3.85 7.86
N ALA A 327 1.13 2.87 8.76
CA ALA A 327 2.23 1.93 8.93
C ALA A 327 1.84 0.48 8.55
N GLY A 328 0.54 0.17 8.51
CA GLY A 328 0.03 -1.16 8.15
C GLY A 328 -1.34 -1.45 8.77
N LEU A 329 -1.89 -2.63 8.46
CA LEU A 329 -2.99 -3.23 9.20
C LEU A 329 -2.48 -4.46 9.97
N LEU A 330 -2.85 -4.55 11.25
CA LEU A 330 -2.53 -5.67 12.11
C LEU A 330 -3.76 -6.58 12.29
N PRO A 331 -3.70 -7.86 11.90
CA PRO A 331 -4.75 -8.83 12.24
C PRO A 331 -4.93 -8.90 13.76
N ARG A 332 -6.18 -8.80 14.22
CA ARG A 332 -6.48 -8.77 15.66
C ARG A 332 -6.06 -10.05 16.36
N ASP A 333 -6.25 -11.20 15.72
CA ASP A 333 -5.83 -12.51 16.23
C ASP A 333 -4.31 -12.58 16.43
N GLN A 334 -3.54 -12.05 15.49
CA GLN A 334 -2.09 -11.92 15.63
C GLN A 334 -1.73 -10.99 16.80
N ALA A 335 -2.36 -9.82 16.90
CA ALA A 335 -2.11 -8.87 17.98
C ALA A 335 -2.39 -9.47 19.37
N VAL A 336 -3.53 -10.17 19.51
CA VAL A 336 -3.90 -10.86 20.76
C VAL A 336 -2.90 -11.95 21.10
N ASN A 337 -2.47 -12.76 20.12
CA ASN A 337 -1.49 -13.81 20.36
C ASN A 337 -0.13 -13.25 20.82
N GLU A 338 0.31 -12.13 20.25
CA GLU A 338 1.53 -11.45 20.69
C GLU A 338 1.41 -10.88 22.11
N ILE A 339 0.26 -10.29 22.47
CA ILE A 339 -0.02 -9.86 23.86
C ILE A 339 0.05 -11.06 24.80
N LEU A 340 -0.60 -12.17 24.47
CA LEU A 340 -0.61 -13.36 25.30
C LEU A 340 0.79 -13.98 25.46
N ARG A 341 1.57 -14.05 24.38
CA ARG A 341 2.97 -14.52 24.43
C ARG A 341 3.82 -13.65 25.33
N ALA A 342 3.65 -12.34 25.28
CA ALA A 342 4.41 -11.42 26.12
C ALA A 342 4.08 -11.60 27.62
N LEU A 343 2.87 -12.02 27.96
CA LEU A 343 2.45 -12.29 29.35
C LEU A 343 2.95 -13.64 29.91
N VAL A 344 3.37 -14.57 29.04
CA VAL A 344 3.90 -15.88 29.47
C VAL A 344 5.42 -15.77 29.62
N PRO A 345 6.00 -15.93 30.82
CA PRO A 345 7.44 -15.87 31.00
C PRO A 345 8.14 -16.99 30.21
N PRO A 346 9.34 -16.75 29.65
CA PRO A 346 10.10 -17.78 28.96
C PRO A 346 10.45 -18.90 29.95
N SER A 347 10.04 -20.13 29.63
CA SER A 347 10.28 -21.34 30.42
C SER A 347 11.72 -21.81 30.37
#